data_AF-A0A8E0S0A8-F1
#
_entry.id   AF-A0A8E0S0A8-F1
#
_cell.length_a   1.000
_cell.length_b   1.000
_cell.length_c   1.000
_cell.angle_alpha   90.00
_cell.angle_beta   90.00
_cell.angle_gamma   90.00
#
_symmetry.space_group_name_H-M   'P 1'
#
loop_
_entity.id
_entity.type
_entity.pdbx_description
1 polymer ?
#
loop_
_entity_poly.entity_id
_entity_poly.type
_entity_poly.pdbx_seq_one_letter_code
_entity_poly.pdbx_strand_id
1 'polypeptide(L)'
;MTWIVNSTNAFQTATEAVFNKVHALPDAAIREVHKTISRPPKFHFGLNIATEALVVYIPQRSFSTKALMIDFGCVLFNNRFELATEANRPSDVFGTIPEPGIILEHTEIRLENLRFSRAVFLQTTVADEKPLVQPNSILTHS
;
A
#
# COMPACT_ATOMS: atom_id res chain seq x y z
N MET A 1 1.75 -11.37 -7.20
CA MET A 1 1.42 -12.15 -5.98
C MET A 1 2.60 -12.91 -5.36
N THR A 2 3.73 -13.11 -6.05
CA THR A 2 4.88 -13.92 -5.55
C THR A 2 5.77 -13.22 -4.52
N TRP A 3 5.88 -11.89 -4.57
CA TRP A 3 6.79 -11.13 -3.70
C TRP A 3 6.36 -11.15 -2.22
N ILE A 4 5.05 -10.99 -1.96
CA ILE A 4 4.46 -10.99 -0.60
C ILE A 4 4.68 -12.35 0.09
N VAL A 5 4.43 -13.45 -0.63
CA VAL A 5 4.60 -14.80 -0.07
C VAL A 5 6.07 -15.06 0.28
N ASN A 6 7.00 -14.56 -0.54
CA ASN A 6 8.43 -14.73 -0.32
C ASN A 6 8.94 -13.91 0.89
N SER A 7 8.43 -12.69 1.08
CA SER A 7 8.78 -11.86 2.25
C SER A 7 8.25 -12.44 3.56
N THR A 8 7.02 -12.97 3.58
CA THR A 8 6.45 -13.58 4.79
C THR A 8 7.22 -14.84 5.19
N ASN A 9 7.61 -15.64 4.20
CA ASN A 9 8.40 -16.85 4.43
C ASN A 9 9.82 -16.53 4.95
N ALA A 10 10.46 -15.50 4.39
CA ALA A 10 11.77 -15.04 4.86
C ALA A 10 11.72 -14.51 6.31
N PHE A 11 10.66 -13.78 6.66
CA PHE A 11 10.44 -13.28 8.02
C PHE A 11 10.20 -14.43 9.02
N GLN A 12 9.38 -15.42 8.64
CA GLN A 12 9.11 -16.59 9.47
C GLN A 12 10.38 -17.40 9.72
N THR A 13 11.17 -17.63 8.67
CA THR A 13 12.48 -18.30 8.76
C THR A 13 13.44 -17.55 9.69
N ALA A 14 13.53 -16.21 9.55
CA ALA A 14 14.38 -15.40 10.41
C ALA A 14 13.93 -15.43 11.88
N THR A 15 12.62 -15.45 12.10
CA THR A 15 12.02 -15.51 13.44
C THR A 15 12.34 -16.85 14.13
N GLU A 16 12.16 -17.97 13.45
CA GLU A 16 12.51 -19.30 13.95
C GLU A 16 14.02 -19.42 14.25
N ALA A 17 14.88 -18.86 13.40
CA ALA A 17 16.32 -18.84 13.62
C ALA A 17 16.72 -18.03 14.88
N VAL A 18 16.00 -16.95 15.19
CA VAL A 18 16.18 -16.17 16.42
C VAL A 18 15.73 -16.98 17.63
N PHE A 19 14.56 -17.62 17.60
CA PHE A 19 14.06 -18.46 18.70
C PHE A 19 15.00 -19.62 19.03
N ASN A 20 15.54 -20.30 18.00
CA ASN A 20 16.48 -21.40 18.21
C ASN A 20 17.75 -20.97 18.96
N LYS A 21 18.17 -19.71 18.83
CA LYS A 21 19.33 -19.17 19.56
C LYS A 21 18.99 -18.70 20.97
N VAL A 22 17.72 -18.39 21.26
CA VAL A 22 17.25 -17.94 22.58
C VAL A 22 17.36 -19.06 23.63
N HIS A 23 17.20 -20.32 23.22
CA HIS A 23 17.33 -21.49 24.11
C HIS A 23 18.74 -21.70 24.70
N ALA A 24 19.76 -21.03 24.18
CA ALA A 24 21.13 -21.08 24.70
C ALA A 24 21.45 -19.93 25.69
N LEU A 25 20.49 -19.06 25.99
CA LEU A 25 20.67 -17.93 26.89
C LEU A 25 20.29 -18.29 28.34
N PRO A 26 20.83 -17.60 29.36
CA PRO A 26 20.41 -17.79 30.76
C PRO A 26 18.92 -17.51 30.97
N ASP A 27 18.28 -18.18 31.93
CA ASP A 27 16.83 -18.11 32.19
C ASP A 27 16.27 -16.69 32.34
N ALA A 28 17.04 -15.76 32.91
CA ALA A 28 16.65 -14.36 33.03
C ALA A 28 16.53 -13.65 31.66
N ALA A 29 17.40 -13.99 30.70
CA ALA A 29 17.36 -13.48 29.35
C ALA A 29 16.26 -14.16 28.52
N ILE A 30 16.01 -15.46 28.72
CA ILE A 30 14.87 -16.18 28.12
C ILE A 30 13.56 -15.50 28.54
N ARG A 31 13.43 -15.14 29.82
CA ARG A 31 12.22 -14.49 30.35
C ARG A 31 11.98 -13.10 29.76
N GLU A 32 13.04 -12.32 29.55
CA GLU A 32 12.92 -10.99 28.93
C GLU A 32 12.64 -11.08 27.43
N VAL A 33 13.17 -12.10 26.75
CA VAL A 33 12.83 -12.42 25.36
C VAL A 33 11.36 -12.84 25.26
N HIS A 34 10.90 -13.76 26.10
CA HIS A 34 9.48 -14.16 26.16
C HIS A 34 8.57 -12.96 26.40
N LYS A 35 8.90 -12.10 27.38
CA LYS A 35 8.15 -10.86 27.64
C LYS A 35 8.15 -9.90 26.45
N THR A 36 9.22 -9.87 25.66
CA THR A 36 9.32 -9.03 24.45
C THR A 36 8.51 -9.61 23.28
N ILE A 37 8.40 -10.93 23.19
CA ILE A 37 7.69 -11.67 22.14
C ILE A 37 6.19 -11.85 22.45
N SER A 38 5.84 -11.94 23.74
CA SER A 38 4.46 -11.92 24.21
C SER A 38 3.80 -10.53 24.10
N ARG A 39 4.58 -9.50 23.77
CA ARG A 39 4.01 -8.24 23.28
C ARG A 39 3.48 -8.47 21.87
N PRO A 40 2.31 -7.92 21.51
CA PRO A 40 1.78 -8.05 20.16
C PRO A 40 2.88 -7.65 19.14
N PRO A 41 3.14 -8.51 18.13
CA PRO A 41 4.23 -8.29 17.20
C PRO A 41 4.06 -6.94 16.50
N LYS A 42 5.05 -6.06 16.66
CA LYS A 42 5.12 -4.80 15.93
C LYS A 42 5.80 -5.03 14.58
N PHE A 43 5.22 -5.86 13.72
CA PHE A 43 5.62 -5.85 12.31
C PHE A 43 4.65 -4.98 11.54
N HIS A 44 5.06 -3.73 11.30
CA HIS A 44 4.30 -2.75 10.53
C HIS A 44 5.09 -2.51 9.24
N PHE A 45 4.60 -3.06 8.14
CA PHE A 45 5.24 -2.90 6.83
C PHE A 45 4.74 -1.60 6.19
N GLY A 46 5.40 -0.47 6.46
CA GLY A 46 5.13 0.78 5.73
C GLY A 46 5.68 0.70 4.31
N LEU A 47 4.87 1.07 3.32
CA LEU A 47 5.25 1.04 1.91
C LEU A 47 5.20 2.45 1.34
N ASN A 48 6.34 2.93 0.83
CA ASN A 48 6.42 4.16 0.04
C ASN A 48 6.90 3.79 -1.36
N ILE A 49 6.01 3.91 -2.35
CA ILE A 49 6.32 3.65 -3.75
C ILE A 49 6.05 4.92 -4.54
N ALA A 50 7.06 5.37 -5.29
CA ALA A 50 6.88 6.30 -6.39
C ALA A 50 6.97 5.51 -7.70
N THR A 51 5.94 5.58 -8.53
CA THR A 51 5.99 5.05 -9.90
C THR A 51 5.81 6.18 -10.89
N GLU A 52 6.53 6.10 -12.01
CA GLU A 52 6.38 7.04 -13.10
C GLU A 52 5.44 6.47 -14.16
N ALA A 53 4.44 7.27 -14.51
CA ALA A 53 3.69 7.27 -15.77
C ALA A 53 2.96 5.96 -16.15
N LEU A 54 1.90 5.64 -15.37
CA LEU A 54 0.87 4.73 -15.85
C LEU A 54 -0.07 5.47 -16.80
N VAL A 55 -0.15 5.03 -18.06
CA VAL A 55 -1.11 5.55 -19.05
C VAL A 55 -2.13 4.48 -19.39
N VAL A 56 -3.41 4.79 -19.20
CA VAL A 56 -4.54 3.91 -19.52
C VAL A 56 -5.35 4.48 -20.67
N TYR A 57 -5.69 3.64 -21.63
CA TYR A 57 -6.58 3.99 -22.73
C TYR A 57 -7.88 3.20 -22.65
N ILE A 58 -9.01 3.91 -22.63
CA ILE A 58 -10.36 3.33 -22.58
C ILE A 58 -11.05 3.64 -23.91
N PRO A 59 -11.17 2.67 -24.83
CA PRO A 59 -11.87 2.87 -26.09
C PRO A 59 -13.33 3.27 -25.87
N GLN A 60 -13.85 4.19 -26.67
CA GLN A 60 -15.26 4.59 -26.59
C GLN A 60 -16.20 3.40 -26.85
N ARG A 61 -15.77 2.45 -27.70
CA ARG A 61 -16.39 1.16 -28.04
C ARG A 61 -15.28 0.19 -28.49
N SER A 62 -15.54 -1.12 -28.51
CA SER A 62 -14.53 -2.17 -28.77
C SER A 62 -13.73 -2.03 -30.07
N PHE A 63 -14.28 -1.37 -31.09
CA PHE A 63 -13.61 -1.14 -32.39
C PHE A 63 -13.38 0.35 -32.69
N SER A 64 -13.56 1.22 -31.70
CA SER A 64 -13.39 2.66 -31.86
C SER A 64 -11.90 3.01 -31.93
N THR A 65 -11.53 3.83 -32.92
CA THR A 65 -10.22 4.48 -32.95
C THR A 65 -10.11 5.62 -31.95
N LYS A 66 -11.23 6.06 -31.34
CA LYS A 66 -11.26 7.08 -30.29
C LYS A 66 -11.28 6.44 -28.91
N ALA A 67 -10.43 6.93 -28.02
CA ALA A 67 -10.35 6.51 -26.64
C ALA A 67 -10.21 7.71 -25.69
N LEU A 68 -10.63 7.52 -24.45
CA LEU A 68 -10.19 8.35 -23.34
C LEU A 68 -8.79 7.87 -22.94
N MET A 69 -7.82 8.78 -22.92
CA MET A 69 -6.50 8.57 -22.35
C MET A 69 -6.46 9.19 -20.95
N ILE A 70 -5.96 8.43 -20.00
CA ILE A 70 -5.69 8.84 -18.64
C ILE A 70 -4.21 8.61 -18.39
N ASP A 71 -3.44 9.69 -18.28
CA ASP A 71 -2.04 9.64 -17.86
C ASP A 71 -2.00 10.05 -16.38
N PHE A 72 -1.69 9.08 -15.51
CA PHE A 72 -1.66 9.28 -14.07
C PHE A 72 -0.45 10.09 -13.59
N GLY A 73 0.50 10.42 -14.48
CA GLY A 73 1.70 11.16 -14.13
C GLY A 73 2.54 10.43 -13.08
N CYS A 74 2.91 11.13 -12.01
CA CYS A 74 3.60 10.51 -10.88
C CYS A 74 2.59 10.00 -9.86
N VAL A 75 2.68 8.72 -9.52
CA VAL A 75 1.85 8.09 -8.50
C VAL A 75 2.70 7.86 -7.27
N LEU A 76 2.35 8.53 -6.18
CA LEU A 76 2.93 8.28 -4.87
C LEU A 76 1.92 7.50 -4.04
N PHE A 77 2.34 6.34 -3.55
CA PHE A 77 1.60 5.52 -2.62
C PHE A 77 2.36 5.49 -1.30
N ASN A 78 1.73 5.94 -0.23
CA ASN A 78 2.27 5.92 1.11
C ASN A 78 1.28 5.26 2.05
N ASN A 79 1.75 4.30 2.86
CA ASN A 79 0.94 3.62 3.85
C ASN A 79 1.63 3.62 5.21
N ARG A 80 0.86 3.89 6.26
CA ARG A 80 1.25 3.74 7.66
C ARG A 80 0.23 2.89 8.42
N PHE A 81 0.70 2.15 9.40
CA PHE A 81 -0.15 1.31 10.25
C PHE A 81 -0.12 1.80 11.70
N GLU A 82 -1.29 1.93 12.32
CA GLU A 82 -1.44 2.30 13.72
C GLU A 82 -2.16 1.18 14.50
N LEU A 83 -1.73 0.91 15.74
CA LEU A 83 -2.49 0.05 16.64
C LEU A 83 -3.52 0.91 17.37
N ALA A 84 -4.80 0.69 17.07
CA ALA A 84 -5.90 1.29 17.81
C ALA A 84 -6.32 0.39 18.98
N THR A 85 -6.46 1.02 20.14
CA THR A 85 -6.88 0.46 21.41
C THR A 85 -7.98 1.34 21.99
N GLU A 86 -8.60 0.93 23.10
CA GLU A 86 -9.56 1.80 23.80
C GLU A 86 -8.96 3.13 24.27
N ALA A 87 -7.64 3.21 24.47
CA ALA A 87 -6.97 4.45 24.87
C ALA A 87 -6.78 5.47 23.73
N ASN A 88 -6.75 5.01 22.47
CA ASN A 88 -6.58 5.83 21.26
C ASN A 88 -7.65 5.48 20.22
N ARG A 89 -8.91 5.42 20.68
CA ARG A 89 -10.06 5.00 19.89
C ARG A 89 -10.35 5.94 18.70
N PRO A 90 -10.48 5.41 17.47
CA PRO A 90 -10.95 6.17 16.32
C PRO A 90 -12.43 6.55 16.47
N SER A 91 -12.80 7.74 15.98
CA SER A 91 -14.15 8.30 16.13
C SER A 91 -15.25 7.54 15.37
N ASP A 92 -14.87 6.74 14.39
CA ASP A 92 -15.76 5.99 13.48
C ASP A 92 -15.94 4.51 13.86
N VAL A 93 -15.25 4.03 14.91
CA VAL A 93 -15.42 2.67 15.42
C VAL A 93 -16.64 2.60 16.34
N PHE A 94 -17.53 1.64 16.10
CA PHE A 94 -18.66 1.31 16.97
C PHE A 94 -18.38 0.04 17.79
N GLY A 95 -18.72 0.06 19.09
CA GLY A 95 -18.52 -1.10 19.99
C GLY A 95 -17.10 -1.23 20.57
N THR A 96 -16.86 -2.19 21.45
CA THR A 96 -15.57 -2.35 22.15
C THR A 96 -14.47 -2.85 21.19
N ILE A 97 -13.28 -2.25 21.26
CA ILE A 97 -12.06 -2.70 20.59
C ILE A 97 -11.51 -3.90 21.38
N PRO A 98 -11.34 -5.07 20.75
CA PRO A 98 -10.82 -6.27 21.42
C PRO A 98 -9.37 -6.08 21.87
N GLU A 99 -8.98 -6.69 22.99
CA GLU A 99 -7.56 -6.76 23.38
C GLU A 99 -6.78 -7.71 22.45
N PRO A 100 -5.55 -7.35 22.01
CA PRO A 100 -4.73 -6.21 22.43
C PRO A 100 -4.97 -4.91 21.64
N GLY A 101 -5.90 -4.91 20.68
CA GLY A 101 -6.23 -3.78 19.81
C GLY A 101 -6.56 -4.25 18.38
N ILE A 102 -6.83 -3.30 17.49
CA ILE A 102 -6.98 -3.50 16.05
C ILE A 102 -5.89 -2.72 15.31
N ILE A 103 -5.36 -3.28 14.24
CA ILE A 103 -4.42 -2.56 13.36
C ILE A 103 -5.23 -1.79 12.33
N LEU A 104 -5.03 -0.48 12.28
CA LEU A 104 -5.56 0.40 11.27
C LEU A 104 -4.51 0.64 10.21
N GLU A 105 -4.95 0.56 8.96
CA GLU A 105 -4.17 0.98 7.81
C GLU A 105 -4.58 2.40 7.44
N HIS A 106 -3.61 3.28 7.25
CA HIS A 106 -3.82 4.59 6.66
C HIS A 106 -3.06 4.67 5.35
N THR A 107 -3.80 4.90 4.27
CA THR A 107 -3.24 4.95 2.93
C THR A 107 -3.45 6.34 2.35
N GLU A 108 -2.36 6.92 1.86
CA GLU A 108 -2.33 8.16 1.10
C GLU A 108 -1.89 7.83 -0.33
N ILE A 109 -2.74 8.20 -1.28
CA ILE A 109 -2.41 8.11 -2.70
C ILE A 109 -2.42 9.53 -3.26
N ARG A 110 -1.29 9.91 -3.86
CA ARG A 110 -1.13 11.19 -4.54
C ARG A 110 -0.84 10.95 -6.01
N LEU A 111 -1.60 11.63 -6.86
CA LEU A 111 -1.42 11.70 -8.30
C LEU A 111 -0.98 13.11 -8.65
N GLU A 112 0.20 13.25 -9.25
CA GLU A 112 0.73 14.54 -9.71
C GLU A 112 0.78 14.57 -11.23
N ASN A 113 0.41 15.70 -11.82
CA ASN A 113 0.34 15.90 -13.28
C ASN A 113 -0.65 14.97 -14.00
N LEU A 114 -1.78 14.64 -13.35
CA LEU A 114 -2.84 13.81 -13.93
C LEU A 114 -3.42 14.49 -15.18
N ARG A 115 -3.33 13.83 -16.33
CA ARG A 115 -3.83 14.35 -17.62
C ARG A 115 -4.94 13.47 -18.20
N PHE A 116 -6.03 14.12 -18.60
CA PHE A 116 -7.11 13.50 -19.35
C PHE A 116 -7.13 14.04 -20.76
N SER A 117 -7.07 13.14 -21.73
CA SER A 117 -7.11 13.50 -23.14
C SER A 117 -8.02 12.59 -23.94
N ARG A 118 -8.53 13.10 -25.04
CA ARG A 118 -9.09 12.28 -26.09
C ARG A 118 -7.97 11.87 -27.03
N ALA A 119 -7.70 10.57 -27.12
CA ALA A 119 -6.73 10.02 -28.05
C ALA A 119 -7.44 9.43 -29.27
N VAL A 120 -6.83 9.60 -30.44
CA VAL A 120 -7.21 8.94 -31.68
C VAL A 120 -6.08 8.01 -32.09
N PHE A 121 -6.41 6.74 -32.29
CA PHE A 121 -5.50 5.70 -32.69
C PHE A 121 -5.51 5.48 -34.20
N LEU A 122 -4.31 5.30 -34.75
CA LEU A 122 -4.10 4.68 -36.04
C LEU A 122 -3.43 3.34 -35.78
N GLN A 123 -4.16 2.25 -35.99
CA GLN A 123 -3.75 0.89 -35.60
C GLN A 123 -3.44 0.81 -34.09
N THR A 124 -2.16 0.72 -33.72
CA THR A 124 -1.68 0.61 -32.34
C THR A 124 -0.97 1.87 -31.83
N THR A 125 -0.91 2.93 -32.65
CA THR A 125 -0.19 4.18 -32.33
C THR A 125 -1.16 5.33 -32.12
N VAL A 126 -0.88 6.23 -31.18
CA VAL A 126 -1.63 7.48 -31.00
C VAL A 126 -1.28 8.42 -32.16
N ALA A 127 -2.27 8.74 -32.98
CA ALA A 127 -2.14 9.63 -34.13
C ALA A 127 -2.48 11.08 -33.78
N ASP A 128 -3.39 11.29 -32.83
CA ASP A 128 -3.79 12.61 -32.35
C ASP A 128 -4.21 12.54 -30.87
N GLU A 129 -3.91 13.60 -30.13
CA GLU A 129 -4.27 13.75 -28.72
C GLU A 129 -4.82 15.16 -28.48
N LYS A 130 -6.02 15.24 -27.91
CA LYS A 130 -6.62 16.49 -27.48
C LYS A 130 -6.87 16.49 -25.97
N PRO A 131 -6.21 17.36 -25.18
CA PRO A 131 -6.52 17.52 -23.76
C PRO A 131 -8.00 17.85 -23.53
N LEU A 132 -8.60 17.14 -22.58
CA LEU A 132 -9.98 17.37 -22.12
C LEU A 132 -10.02 18.23 -20.87
N VAL A 133 -9.01 18.07 -20.00
CA VAL A 133 -8.84 18.82 -18.75
C VAL A 133 -7.38 19.22 -18.64
N GLN A 134 -7.10 20.39 -18.08
CA GLN A 134 -5.74 20.77 -17.73
C GLN A 134 -5.16 19.81 -16.69
N PRO A 135 -3.85 19.52 -16.70
CA PRO A 135 -3.24 18.65 -15.71
C PRO A 135 -3.50 19.15 -14.28
N ASN A 136 -3.94 18.25 -13.40
CA ASN A 136 -4.27 18.58 -12.01
C ASN A 136 -3.66 17.54 -11.05
N SER A 137 -3.58 17.87 -9.76
CA SER A 137 -3.13 16.94 -8.72
C SER A 137 -4.32 16.45 -7.90
N ILE A 138 -4.34 15.16 -7.57
CA ILE A 138 -5.37 14.55 -6.73
C ILE A 138 -4.70 13.90 -5.52
N LEU A 139 -5.26 14.15 -4.35
CA LEU A 139 -4.86 13.54 -3.08
C LEU A 139 -6.06 12.81 -2.48
N THR A 140 -5.89 11.53 -2.16
CA THR A 140 -6.91 10.74 -1.47
C THR A 140 -6.38 10.20 -0.15
N HIS A 141 -7.24 10.17 0.85
CA HIS A 141 -6.99 9.57 2.15
C HIS A 141 -8.01 8.46 2.39
N SER A 142 -7.54 7.31 2.86
CA SER A 142 -8.36 6.22 3.40
C SER A 142 -7.79 5.76 4.72
#